data_AF-A0A1A7KC64-F1
#
_entry.id   AF-A0A1A7KC64-F1
#
_cell.length_a   1.000
_cell.length_b   1.000
_cell.length_c   1.000
_cell.angle_alpha   90.00
_cell.angle_beta   90.00
_cell.angle_gamma   90.00
#
_symmetry.space_group_name_H-M   'P 1'
#
loop_
_entity.id
_entity.type
_entity.pdbx_description
1 polymer ?
#
loop_
_entity_poly.entity_id
_entity_poly.type
_entity_poly.pdbx_seq_one_letter_code
_entity_poly.pdbx_strand_id
1 'polypeptide(L)'
;MTDQELELLLKERVKSFDLKKTAFDTLDKIFADNSDNADFLGGFKQEEIISKFDGFIYHIDRRNGASIIRTKIGLYVENQDWTENLEGIGYYELETDLKGEILDDWFVIEKEKYLKDIGIISPFQSMNEQLPIEYLKRNHIQYEFVSYLSMIGTLFISKHFESAGRFILRAYKNLEIVDNTKFDEDYLRQAKKFLKTISCYLTTNNLVTDNLKQELTENKNCG
;
A
#
# COMPACT_ATOMS: atom_id res chain seq x y z
N MET A 1 -45.99 -6.64 -11.59
CA MET A 1 -44.76 -6.11 -12.20
C MET A 1 -43.96 -7.30 -12.68
N THR A 2 -43.66 -7.34 -13.97
CA THR A 2 -42.77 -8.34 -14.56
C THR A 2 -41.31 -7.93 -14.34
N ASP A 3 -40.37 -8.88 -14.52
CA ASP A 3 -38.95 -8.58 -14.38
C ASP A 3 -38.48 -7.54 -15.42
N GLN A 4 -39.06 -7.54 -16.62
CA GLN A 4 -38.79 -6.56 -17.68
C GLN A 4 -39.26 -5.16 -17.31
N GLU A 5 -40.45 -5.03 -16.70
CA GLU A 5 -40.98 -3.75 -16.22
C GLU A 5 -40.11 -3.17 -15.11
N LEU A 6 -39.61 -4.02 -14.21
CA LEU A 6 -38.72 -3.63 -13.13
C LEU A 6 -37.36 -3.15 -13.67
N GLU A 7 -36.76 -3.90 -14.60
CA GLU A 7 -35.49 -3.53 -15.22
C GLU A 7 -35.58 -2.17 -15.92
N LEU A 8 -36.67 -1.92 -16.66
CA LEU A 8 -36.88 -0.65 -17.36
C LEU A 8 -37.01 0.52 -16.38
N LEU A 9 -37.80 0.34 -15.31
CA LEU A 9 -37.96 1.34 -14.25
C LEU A 9 -36.61 1.67 -13.59
N LEU A 10 -35.80 0.67 -13.25
CA LEU A 10 -34.50 0.88 -12.63
C LEU A 10 -33.53 1.63 -13.56
N LYS A 11 -33.49 1.26 -14.86
CA LYS A 11 -32.70 1.97 -15.88
C LYS A 11 -33.12 3.42 -16.07
N GLU A 12 -34.41 3.70 -16.01
CA GLU A 12 -34.91 5.07 -16.07
C GLU A 12 -34.47 5.86 -14.83
N ARG A 13 -34.59 5.28 -13.64
CA ARG A 13 -34.21 5.94 -12.38
C ARG A 13 -32.74 6.35 -12.35
N VAL A 14 -31.83 5.43 -12.66
CA VAL A 14 -30.38 5.74 -12.68
C VAL A 14 -30.04 6.87 -13.66
N LYS A 15 -30.77 6.96 -14.76
CA LYS A 15 -30.59 7.98 -15.78
C LYS A 15 -31.22 9.32 -15.37
N SER A 16 -32.44 9.31 -14.83
CA SER A 16 -33.16 10.52 -14.42
C SER A 16 -32.48 11.27 -13.29
N PHE A 17 -31.76 10.56 -12.42
CA PHE A 17 -31.02 11.16 -11.30
C PHE A 17 -29.53 11.32 -11.58
N ASP A 18 -29.08 11.05 -12.81
CA ASP A 18 -27.67 11.15 -13.22
C ASP A 18 -26.70 10.44 -12.25
N LEU A 19 -27.11 9.31 -11.66
CA LEU A 19 -26.40 8.69 -10.52
C LEU A 19 -24.95 8.35 -10.84
N LYS A 20 -24.66 7.94 -12.09
CA LYS A 20 -23.30 7.71 -12.56
C LYS A 20 -22.46 8.99 -12.46
N LYS A 21 -22.99 10.13 -12.94
CA LYS A 21 -22.28 11.41 -12.92
C LYS A 21 -22.07 11.85 -11.48
N THR A 22 -23.12 11.80 -10.65
CA THR A 22 -23.03 12.13 -9.22
C THR A 22 -21.95 11.32 -8.52
N ALA A 23 -21.83 10.02 -8.82
CA ALA A 23 -20.77 9.19 -8.25
C ALA A 23 -19.36 9.62 -8.66
N PHE A 24 -19.14 9.99 -9.93
CA PHE A 24 -17.84 10.53 -10.37
C PHE A 24 -17.55 11.89 -9.74
N ASP A 25 -18.53 12.80 -9.73
CA ASP A 25 -18.38 14.14 -9.15
C ASP A 25 -18.04 14.06 -7.64
N THR A 26 -18.66 13.13 -6.90
CA THR A 26 -18.32 12.90 -5.49
C THR A 26 -16.94 12.28 -5.33
N LEU A 27 -16.57 11.30 -6.16
CA LEU A 27 -15.24 10.69 -6.13
C LEU A 27 -14.14 11.73 -6.40
N ASP A 28 -14.33 12.60 -7.40
CA ASP A 28 -13.40 13.68 -7.73
C ASP A 28 -13.24 14.65 -6.55
N LYS A 29 -14.34 14.93 -5.83
CA LYS A 29 -14.29 15.73 -4.60
C LYS A 29 -13.50 15.04 -3.49
N ILE A 30 -13.71 13.73 -3.28
CA ILE A 30 -12.94 12.94 -2.30
C ILE A 30 -11.44 13.02 -2.60
N PHE A 31 -11.04 12.92 -3.87
CA PHE A 31 -9.64 13.09 -4.27
C PHE A 31 -9.13 14.51 -3.99
N ALA A 32 -9.89 15.54 -4.35
CA ALA A 32 -9.50 16.92 -4.11
C ALA A 32 -9.32 17.24 -2.61
N ASP A 33 -10.28 16.82 -1.78
CA ASP A 33 -10.29 17.04 -0.33
C ASP A 33 -9.14 16.32 0.39
N ASN A 34 -8.55 15.28 -0.22
CA ASN A 34 -7.45 14.49 0.33
C ASN A 34 -6.13 14.65 -0.44
N SER A 35 -6.01 15.63 -1.32
CA SER A 35 -4.84 15.82 -2.19
C SER A 35 -3.50 16.00 -1.45
N ASP A 36 -3.54 16.56 -0.24
CA ASP A 36 -2.34 16.74 0.61
C ASP A 36 -1.98 15.50 1.44
N ASN A 37 -2.84 14.49 1.49
CA ASN A 37 -2.60 13.26 2.25
C ASN A 37 -1.93 12.20 1.36
N ALA A 38 -0.60 12.16 1.41
CA ALA A 38 0.23 11.26 0.62
C ALA A 38 -0.09 9.76 0.82
N ASP A 39 -0.70 9.37 1.95
CA ASP A 39 -1.03 7.98 2.27
C ASP A 39 -2.49 7.60 1.96
N PHE A 40 -3.36 8.58 1.65
CA PHE A 40 -4.79 8.36 1.42
C PHE A 40 -5.06 7.30 0.34
N LEU A 41 -4.26 7.30 -0.72
CA LEU A 41 -4.39 6.40 -1.87
C LEU A 41 -3.49 5.16 -1.74
N GLY A 42 -3.10 4.76 -0.54
CA GLY A 42 -2.28 3.54 -0.34
C GLY A 42 -0.92 3.61 -1.04
N GLY A 43 -0.36 4.81 -1.19
CA GLY A 43 0.92 5.08 -1.85
C GLY A 43 0.85 5.23 -3.38
N PHE A 44 -0.32 5.08 -4.00
CA PHE A 44 -0.52 5.45 -5.41
C PHE A 44 -0.66 6.96 -5.55
N LYS A 45 -0.15 7.51 -6.65
CA LYS A 45 -0.45 8.89 -7.04
C LYS A 45 -1.80 8.93 -7.75
N GLN A 46 -2.53 10.03 -7.62
CA GLN A 46 -3.85 10.16 -8.23
C GLN A 46 -3.79 10.00 -9.76
N GLU A 47 -2.75 10.53 -10.42
CA GLU A 47 -2.54 10.39 -11.86
C GLU A 47 -2.27 8.96 -12.33
N GLU A 48 -1.95 8.03 -11.42
CA GLU A 48 -1.77 6.61 -11.73
C GLU A 48 -3.10 5.83 -11.65
N ILE A 49 -4.13 6.41 -11.01
CA ILE A 49 -5.41 5.75 -10.77
C ILE A 49 -6.37 6.03 -11.92
N ILE A 50 -6.89 4.95 -12.49
CA ILE A 50 -7.92 4.96 -13.53
C ILE A 50 -9.25 4.60 -12.86
N SER A 51 -10.16 5.57 -12.79
CA SER A 51 -11.53 5.36 -12.30
C SER A 51 -12.43 4.86 -13.43
N LYS A 52 -13.03 3.67 -13.28
CA LYS A 52 -13.96 3.10 -14.27
C LYS A 52 -15.32 2.81 -13.65
N PHE A 53 -16.38 3.04 -14.43
CA PHE A 53 -17.72 2.67 -14.01
C PHE A 53 -17.93 1.16 -14.13
N ASP A 54 -18.12 0.50 -12.99
CA ASP A 54 -18.28 -0.96 -12.92
C ASP A 54 -19.74 -1.40 -13.02
N GLY A 55 -20.68 -0.47 -12.79
CA GLY A 55 -22.11 -0.73 -12.99
C GLY A 55 -22.98 -0.24 -11.84
N PHE A 56 -24.26 -0.62 -11.94
CA PHE A 56 -25.25 -0.42 -10.90
C PHE A 56 -25.57 -1.76 -10.24
N ILE A 57 -25.69 -1.75 -8.92
CA ILE A 57 -26.16 -2.88 -8.13
C ILE A 57 -27.47 -2.47 -7.47
N TYR A 58 -28.52 -3.26 -7.69
CA TYR A 58 -29.85 -3.00 -7.15
C TYR A 58 -30.13 -3.97 -6.02
N HIS A 59 -30.40 -3.44 -4.83
CA HIS A 59 -30.89 -4.25 -3.70
C HIS A 59 -32.34 -3.87 -3.42
N ILE A 60 -33.23 -4.83 -3.62
CA ILE A 60 -34.68 -4.66 -3.43
C ILE A 60 -35.11 -5.59 -2.31
N ASP A 61 -35.16 -5.08 -1.08
CA ASP A 61 -35.70 -5.83 0.06
C ASP A 61 -37.20 -5.55 0.20
N ARG A 62 -38.01 -6.58 -0.10
CA ARG A 62 -39.48 -6.52 0.02
C ARG A 62 -39.99 -6.59 1.47
N ARG A 63 -39.16 -7.00 2.43
CA ARG A 63 -39.58 -7.24 3.82
C ARG A 63 -39.30 -6.04 4.74
N ASN A 64 -38.16 -5.38 4.56
CA ASN A 64 -37.72 -4.29 5.44
C ASN A 64 -37.85 -2.88 4.82
N GLY A 65 -38.33 -2.78 3.58
CA GLY A 65 -38.77 -1.51 2.98
C GLY A 65 -37.68 -0.62 2.39
N ALA A 66 -36.40 -0.96 2.58
CA ALA A 66 -35.30 -0.26 1.92
C ALA A 66 -34.99 -0.90 0.56
N SER A 67 -35.21 -0.14 -0.51
CA SER A 67 -34.71 -0.47 -1.85
C SER A 67 -33.67 0.57 -2.22
N ILE A 68 -32.47 0.10 -2.52
CA ILE A 68 -31.30 0.94 -2.77
C ILE A 68 -30.69 0.63 -4.13
N ILE A 69 -30.06 1.66 -4.68
CA ILE A 69 -29.25 1.61 -5.89
C ILE A 69 -27.84 1.99 -5.49
N ARG A 70 -26.90 1.07 -5.70
CA ARG A 70 -25.47 1.34 -5.55
C ARG A 70 -24.84 1.60 -6.91
N THR A 71 -24.16 2.73 -7.02
CA THR A 71 -23.36 3.09 -8.18
C THR A 71 -21.91 2.77 -7.87
N LYS A 72 -21.32 1.81 -8.59
CA LYS A 72 -19.96 1.35 -8.33
C LYS A 72 -18.98 1.92 -9.35
N ILE A 73 -17.89 2.50 -8.86
CA ILE A 73 -16.72 2.92 -9.63
C ILE A 73 -15.53 2.12 -9.12
N GLY A 74 -14.91 1.31 -9.98
CA GLY A 74 -13.68 0.62 -9.66
C GLY A 74 -12.48 1.55 -9.83
N LEU A 75 -11.48 1.37 -8.97
CA LEU A 75 -10.20 2.07 -9.01
C LEU A 75 -9.13 1.10 -9.50
N TYR A 76 -8.45 1.45 -10.58
CA TYR A 76 -7.51 0.57 -11.27
C TYR A 76 -6.16 1.25 -11.50
N VAL A 77 -5.11 0.45 -11.69
CA VAL A 77 -3.80 0.91 -12.17
C VAL A 77 -3.36 0.05 -13.34
N GLU A 78 -2.52 0.59 -14.23
CA GLU A 78 -1.95 -0.18 -15.32
C GLU A 78 -1.02 -1.29 -14.80
N ASN A 79 -1.28 -2.53 -15.21
CA ASN A 79 -0.48 -3.70 -14.86
C ASN A 79 -0.56 -4.76 -15.97
N GLN A 80 0.55 -5.00 -16.66
CA GLN A 80 0.64 -5.91 -17.82
C GLN A 80 0.33 -7.38 -17.51
N ASP A 81 0.35 -7.79 -16.25
CA ASP A 81 0.08 -9.17 -15.85
C ASP A 81 -1.43 -9.50 -15.81
N TRP A 82 -2.31 -8.51 -16.00
CA TRP A 82 -3.77 -8.66 -15.92
C TRP A 82 -4.44 -8.71 -17.31
N THR A 83 -5.60 -9.38 -17.39
CA THR A 83 -6.30 -9.70 -18.66
C THR A 83 -6.75 -8.47 -19.47
N GLU A 84 -6.71 -7.27 -18.88
CA GLU A 84 -6.98 -5.99 -19.56
C GLU A 84 -5.87 -4.94 -19.33
N ASN A 85 -4.68 -5.40 -18.93
CA ASN A 85 -3.60 -4.56 -18.42
C ASN A 85 -4.02 -3.65 -17.25
N LEU A 86 -5.07 -4.02 -16.50
CA LEU A 86 -5.59 -3.25 -15.39
C LEU A 86 -5.74 -4.11 -14.15
N GLU A 87 -5.12 -3.64 -13.08
CA GLU A 87 -5.25 -4.24 -11.76
C GLU A 87 -6.20 -3.39 -10.91
N GLY A 88 -7.26 -4.01 -10.38
CA GLY A 88 -8.13 -3.36 -9.40
C GLY A 88 -7.39 -3.16 -8.08
N ILE A 89 -7.38 -1.93 -7.57
CA ILE A 89 -6.73 -1.51 -6.32
C ILE A 89 -7.72 -1.05 -5.25
N GLY A 90 -8.98 -0.86 -5.61
CA GLY A 90 -10.03 -0.39 -4.72
C GLY A 90 -11.31 -0.06 -5.48
N TYR A 91 -12.24 0.60 -4.79
CA TYR A 91 -13.50 1.03 -5.37
C TYR A 91 -14.10 2.22 -4.60
N TYR A 92 -15.04 2.87 -5.27
CA TYR A 92 -15.99 3.79 -4.68
C TYR A 92 -17.41 3.29 -4.95
N GLU A 93 -18.26 3.31 -3.92
CA GLU A 93 -19.67 2.96 -4.00
C GLU A 93 -20.52 4.10 -3.44
N LEU A 94 -21.44 4.62 -4.27
CA LEU A 94 -22.45 5.59 -3.85
C LEU A 94 -23.80 4.88 -3.67
N GLU A 95 -24.36 4.92 -2.48
CA GLU A 95 -25.67 4.37 -2.17
C GLU A 95 -26.76 5.44 -2.21
N THR A 96 -27.82 5.14 -2.97
CA THR A 96 -28.99 6.01 -3.10
C THR A 96 -30.27 5.22 -2.94
N ASP A 97 -31.34 5.89 -2.53
CA ASP A 97 -32.68 5.30 -2.59
C ASP A 97 -33.28 5.36 -4.01
N LEU A 98 -34.49 4.81 -4.20
CA LEU A 98 -35.17 4.85 -5.51
C LEU A 98 -35.65 6.27 -5.92
N LYS A 99 -35.51 7.27 -5.07
CA LYS A 99 -35.79 8.69 -5.34
C LYS A 99 -34.51 9.48 -5.65
N GLY A 100 -33.35 8.83 -5.66
CA GLY A 100 -32.06 9.46 -5.91
C GLY A 100 -31.51 10.21 -4.69
N GLU A 101 -32.10 10.06 -3.51
CA GLU A 101 -31.54 10.61 -2.28
C GLU A 101 -30.30 9.80 -1.88
N ILE A 102 -29.20 10.48 -1.62
CA ILE A 102 -27.95 9.86 -1.15
C ILE A 102 -28.14 9.38 0.28
N LEU A 103 -27.86 8.10 0.51
CA LEU A 103 -27.97 7.46 1.82
C LEU A 103 -26.60 7.35 2.48
N ASP A 104 -25.60 6.90 1.73
CA ASP A 104 -24.23 6.70 2.19
C ASP A 104 -23.25 6.59 1.01
N ASP A 105 -21.95 6.67 1.28
CA ASP A 105 -20.89 6.39 0.33
C ASP A 105 -19.68 5.70 0.97
N TRP A 106 -18.99 4.88 0.18
CA TRP A 106 -17.78 4.17 0.61
C TRP A 106 -16.66 4.37 -0.39
N PHE A 107 -15.54 4.89 0.11
CA PHE A 107 -14.28 4.91 -0.61
C PHE A 107 -13.31 3.92 0.03
N VAL A 108 -12.84 2.93 -0.74
CA VAL A 108 -12.02 1.84 -0.25
C VAL A 108 -10.81 1.64 -1.16
N ILE A 109 -9.61 1.64 -0.56
CA ILE A 109 -8.37 1.18 -1.18
C ILE A 109 -8.03 -0.18 -0.58
N GLU A 110 -8.05 -1.23 -1.40
CA GLU A 110 -7.84 -2.62 -0.98
C GLU A 110 -6.37 -3.06 -1.13
N LYS A 111 -5.58 -2.33 -1.93
CA LYS A 111 -4.18 -2.63 -2.20
C LYS A 111 -3.31 -1.42 -1.94
N GLU A 112 -2.16 -1.67 -1.34
CA GLU A 112 -1.11 -0.68 -1.27
C GLU A 112 -0.06 -0.91 -2.36
N LYS A 113 0.49 0.18 -2.89
CA LYS A 113 1.50 0.14 -3.96
C LYS A 113 2.80 -0.53 -3.51
N TYR A 114 3.22 -0.27 -2.28
CA TYR A 114 4.55 -0.62 -1.78
C TYR A 114 4.57 -1.68 -0.66
N LEU A 115 3.42 -2.21 -0.25
CA LEU A 115 3.35 -3.27 0.78
C LEU A 115 3.01 -4.67 0.22
N LYS A 116 2.90 -4.84 -1.09
CA LYS A 116 2.62 -6.16 -1.67
C LYS A 116 3.71 -7.22 -1.44
N ASP A 117 4.86 -6.86 -0.90
CA ASP A 117 5.95 -7.80 -0.70
C ASP A 117 5.97 -8.42 0.71
N ILE A 118 5.28 -9.56 0.79
CA ILE A 118 5.63 -10.70 1.67
C ILE A 118 7.17 -10.98 1.64
N GLY A 119 7.87 -10.52 0.60
CA GLY A 119 9.33 -10.56 0.45
C GLY A 119 10.17 -9.71 1.40
N ILE A 120 9.59 -8.81 2.22
CA ILE A 120 10.34 -8.04 3.24
C ILE A 120 10.09 -8.55 4.67
N ILE A 121 8.84 -8.95 4.94
CA ILE A 121 8.48 -9.58 6.22
C ILE A 121 9.29 -10.85 6.42
N SER A 122 9.42 -11.69 5.38
CA SER A 122 10.16 -12.95 5.48
C SER A 122 11.64 -12.78 5.82
N PRO A 123 12.44 -11.92 5.15
CA PRO A 123 13.83 -11.65 5.56
C PRO A 123 13.95 -11.05 6.96
N PHE A 124 13.03 -10.16 7.35
CA PHE A 124 13.05 -9.58 8.70
C PHE A 124 12.74 -10.61 9.78
N GLN A 125 11.75 -11.48 9.56
CA GLN A 125 11.43 -12.60 10.46
C GLN A 125 12.59 -13.59 10.53
N SER A 126 13.11 -14.03 9.38
CA SER A 126 14.23 -14.97 9.31
C SER A 126 15.48 -14.47 10.03
N MET A 127 15.77 -13.16 9.95
CA MET A 127 16.86 -12.53 10.67
C MET A 127 16.61 -12.51 12.18
N ASN A 128 15.39 -12.16 12.62
CA ASN A 128 15.06 -12.09 14.04
C ASN A 128 14.98 -13.49 14.71
N GLU A 129 14.63 -14.54 13.97
CA GLU A 129 14.66 -15.92 14.47
C GLU A 129 16.08 -16.39 14.84
N GLN A 130 17.09 -15.87 14.15
CA GLN A 130 18.50 -16.19 14.39
C GLN A 130 19.17 -15.22 15.37
N LEU A 131 18.46 -14.22 15.90
CA LEU A 131 19.03 -13.18 16.75
C LEU A 131 19.49 -13.77 18.10
N PRO A 132 20.79 -13.70 18.43
CA PRO A 132 21.24 -14.05 19.78
C PRO A 132 20.67 -13.07 20.79
N ILE A 133 19.91 -13.57 21.77
CA ILE A 133 19.20 -12.72 22.75
C ILE A 133 20.13 -11.79 23.54
N GLU A 134 21.39 -12.20 23.71
CA GLU A 134 22.44 -11.43 24.36
C GLU A 134 22.74 -10.11 23.63
N TYR A 135 22.54 -10.05 22.32
CA TYR A 135 22.77 -8.84 21.53
C TYR A 135 21.74 -7.74 21.83
N LEU A 136 20.61 -8.08 22.47
CA LEU A 136 19.62 -7.10 22.92
C LEU A 136 20.03 -6.39 24.22
N LYS A 137 21.11 -6.82 24.88
CA LYS A 137 21.63 -6.13 26.06
C LYS A 137 22.37 -4.87 25.65
N ARG A 138 22.00 -3.72 26.23
CA ARG A 138 22.54 -2.40 25.86
C ARG A 138 24.07 -2.29 25.92
N ASN A 139 24.71 -3.06 26.78
CA ASN A 139 26.17 -3.11 26.94
C ASN A 139 26.87 -4.11 26.01
N HIS A 140 26.12 -4.82 25.16
CA HIS A 140 26.66 -5.75 24.18
C HIS A 140 27.19 -5.00 22.96
N ILE A 141 28.33 -5.42 22.39
CA ILE A 141 29.00 -4.69 21.30
C ILE A 141 28.16 -4.66 20.01
N GLN A 142 27.33 -5.69 19.76
CA GLN A 142 26.39 -5.76 18.64
C GLN A 142 25.08 -5.00 18.86
N TYR A 143 24.80 -4.49 20.05
CA TYR A 143 23.50 -3.88 20.38
C TYR A 143 23.12 -2.75 19.43
N GLU A 144 24.09 -1.92 19.07
CA GLU A 144 23.87 -0.79 18.16
C GLU A 144 23.47 -1.26 16.75
N PHE A 145 24.17 -2.26 16.22
CA PHE A 145 23.83 -2.88 14.93
C PHE A 145 22.41 -3.46 14.94
N VAL A 146 22.08 -4.25 15.96
CA VAL A 146 20.74 -4.85 16.10
C VAL A 146 19.66 -3.78 16.20
N SER A 147 19.93 -2.71 16.95
CA SER A 147 19.00 -1.58 17.09
C SER A 147 18.76 -0.88 15.75
N TYR A 148 19.79 -0.73 14.92
CA TYR A 148 19.62 -0.21 13.56
C TYR A 148 18.76 -1.12 12.70
N LEU A 149 18.98 -2.44 12.73
CA LEU A 149 18.17 -3.41 11.98
C LEU A 149 16.69 -3.38 12.36
N SER A 150 16.39 -3.34 13.66
CA SER A 150 15.00 -3.22 14.16
C SER A 150 14.36 -1.91 13.73
N MET A 151 15.12 -0.81 13.74
CA MET A 151 14.62 0.49 13.31
C MET A 151 14.35 0.55 11.80
N ILE A 152 15.18 -0.10 10.98
CA ILE A 152 14.92 -0.23 9.53
C ILE A 152 13.57 -0.91 9.30
N GLY A 153 13.33 -2.05 9.94
CA GLY A 153 12.05 -2.75 9.82
C GLY A 153 10.86 -1.89 10.24
N THR A 154 10.97 -1.20 11.37
CA THR A 154 9.92 -0.32 11.89
C THR A 154 9.63 0.85 10.95
N LEU A 155 10.67 1.56 10.52
CA LEU A 155 10.54 2.71 9.62
C LEU A 155 10.01 2.29 8.24
N PHE A 156 10.45 1.13 7.75
CA PHE A 156 9.99 0.60 6.47
C PHE A 156 8.50 0.28 6.49
N ILE A 157 8.01 -0.43 7.53
CA ILE A 157 6.58 -0.74 7.69
C ILE A 157 5.76 0.55 7.86
N SER A 158 6.35 1.56 8.50
CA SER A 158 5.71 2.87 8.70
C SER A 158 5.88 3.82 7.51
N LYS A 159 6.34 3.33 6.34
CA LYS A 159 6.55 4.10 5.09
C LYS A 159 7.52 5.27 5.21
N HIS A 160 8.33 5.33 6.26
CA HIS A 160 9.42 6.30 6.42
C HIS A 160 10.68 5.85 5.65
N PHE A 161 10.53 5.66 4.34
CA PHE A 161 11.53 5.05 3.45
C PHE A 161 12.89 5.77 3.44
N GLU A 162 12.89 7.09 3.35
CA GLU A 162 14.11 7.91 3.42
C GLU A 162 14.86 7.69 4.74
N SER A 163 14.14 7.60 5.86
CA SER A 163 14.75 7.32 7.16
C SER A 163 15.25 5.88 7.24
N ALA A 164 14.49 4.90 6.73
CA ALA A 164 14.92 3.51 6.66
C ALA A 164 16.23 3.38 5.87
N GLY A 165 16.35 4.06 4.72
CA GLY A 165 17.58 4.11 3.92
C GLY A 165 18.77 4.68 4.69
N ARG A 166 18.58 5.74 5.48
CA ARG A 166 19.64 6.29 6.34
C ARG A 166 20.08 5.32 7.43
N PHE A 167 19.15 4.54 8.00
CA PHE A 167 19.50 3.53 8.99
C PHE A 167 20.23 2.33 8.38
N ILE A 168 19.97 1.98 7.10
CA ILE A 168 20.77 0.99 6.37
C ILE A 168 22.24 1.43 6.30
N LEU A 169 22.50 2.70 5.95
CA LEU A 169 23.87 3.24 5.90
C LEU A 169 24.55 3.19 7.28
N ARG A 170 23.81 3.51 8.35
CA ARG A 170 24.32 3.41 9.73
C ARG A 170 24.65 1.98 10.12
N ALA A 171 23.83 1.02 9.71
CA ALA A 171 24.08 -0.40 9.94
C ALA A 171 25.37 -0.86 9.24
N TYR A 172 25.56 -0.52 7.96
CA TYR A 172 26.80 -0.84 7.24
C TYR A 172 28.03 -0.19 7.87
N LYS A 173 27.96 1.11 8.21
CA LYS A 173 29.04 1.81 8.90
C LYS A 173 29.37 1.18 10.25
N ASN A 174 28.38 0.68 10.98
CA ASN A 174 28.62 -0.01 12.25
C ASN A 174 29.35 -1.36 12.03
N LEU A 175 29.04 -2.11 10.97
CA LEU A 175 29.78 -3.33 10.60
C LEU A 175 31.24 -3.07 10.23
N GLU A 176 31.58 -1.89 9.73
CA GLU A 176 32.98 -1.51 9.49
C GLU A 176 33.75 -1.26 10.80
N ILE A 177 33.04 -0.88 11.88
CA ILE A 177 33.63 -0.56 13.19
C ILE A 177 33.70 -1.82 14.06
N VAL A 178 32.67 -2.65 14.04
CA VAL A 178 32.58 -3.87 14.84
C VAL A 178 33.12 -5.03 14.03
N ASP A 179 34.19 -5.66 14.52
CA ASP A 179 34.77 -6.86 13.92
C ASP A 179 33.70 -7.93 13.66
N ASN A 180 33.49 -8.24 12.37
CA ASN A 180 32.51 -9.22 11.89
C ASN A 180 32.69 -10.61 12.52
N THR A 181 33.90 -10.98 12.95
CA THR A 181 34.16 -12.28 13.61
C THR A 181 33.53 -12.39 14.99
N LYS A 182 33.06 -11.27 15.57
CA LYS A 182 32.36 -11.24 16.85
C LYS A 182 30.86 -11.50 16.72
N PHE A 183 30.34 -11.55 15.50
CA PHE A 183 28.94 -11.88 15.25
C PHE A 183 28.74 -13.37 15.09
N ASP A 184 27.57 -13.84 15.49
CA ASP A 184 27.04 -15.12 15.02
C ASP A 184 26.94 -15.08 13.48
N GLU A 185 27.52 -16.10 12.83
CA GLU A 185 27.70 -16.14 11.38
C GLU A 185 26.35 -16.21 10.65
N ASP A 186 25.43 -17.02 11.16
CA ASP A 186 24.10 -17.21 10.57
C ASP A 186 23.27 -15.93 10.71
N TYR A 187 23.30 -15.29 11.89
CA TYR A 187 22.66 -14.01 12.10
C TYR A 187 23.23 -12.92 11.19
N LEU A 188 24.56 -12.77 11.11
CA LEU A 188 25.20 -11.76 10.27
C LEU A 188 24.85 -11.96 8.79
N ARG A 189 24.81 -13.21 8.32
CA ARG A 189 24.39 -13.54 6.96
C ARG A 189 22.96 -13.10 6.68
N GLN A 190 22.02 -13.37 7.59
CA GLN A 190 20.62 -12.94 7.42
C GLN A 190 20.48 -11.42 7.52
N ALA A 191 21.20 -10.77 8.42
CA ALA A 191 21.21 -9.32 8.56
C ALA A 191 21.70 -8.62 7.27
N LYS A 192 22.83 -9.08 6.70
CA LYS A 192 23.32 -8.57 5.41
C LYS A 192 22.31 -8.79 4.28
N LYS A 193 21.66 -9.96 4.24
CA LYS A 193 20.61 -10.26 3.26
C LYS A 193 19.43 -9.30 3.41
N PHE A 194 18.95 -9.08 4.64
CA PHE A 194 17.90 -8.12 4.95
C PHE A 194 18.27 -6.70 4.48
N LEU A 195 19.44 -6.18 4.87
CA LEU A 195 19.91 -4.85 4.44
C LEU A 195 19.94 -4.71 2.91
N LYS A 196 20.46 -5.72 2.21
CA LYS A 196 20.52 -5.75 0.75
C LYS A 196 19.13 -5.75 0.11
N THR A 197 18.21 -6.57 0.62
CA THR A 197 16.83 -6.64 0.12
C THR A 197 16.13 -5.30 0.27
N ILE A 198 16.18 -4.67 1.45
CA ILE A 198 15.54 -3.38 1.67
C ILE A 198 16.18 -2.29 0.80
N SER A 199 17.52 -2.23 0.74
CA SER A 199 18.23 -1.27 -0.10
C SER A 199 17.84 -1.38 -1.58
N CYS A 200 17.81 -2.60 -2.10
CA CYS A 200 17.37 -2.89 -3.47
C CYS A 200 15.92 -2.48 -3.70
N TYR A 201 15.04 -2.73 -2.73
CA TYR A 201 13.63 -2.34 -2.80
C TYR A 201 13.48 -0.81 -2.86
N LEU A 202 14.11 -0.09 -1.92
CA LEU A 202 14.05 1.37 -1.83
C LEU A 202 14.55 2.05 -3.11
N THR A 203 15.65 1.55 -3.67
CA THR A 203 16.31 2.16 -4.83
C THR A 203 15.61 1.85 -6.15
N THR A 204 15.13 0.61 -6.34
CA THR A 204 14.38 0.20 -7.54
C THR A 204 13.04 0.91 -7.64
N ASN A 205 12.37 1.13 -6.51
CA ASN A 205 11.07 1.79 -6.45
C ASN A 205 11.14 3.32 -6.32
N ASN A 206 12.33 3.92 -6.37
CA ASN A 206 12.55 5.37 -6.23
C ASN A 206 11.92 5.96 -4.95
N LEU A 207 12.03 5.22 -3.83
CA LEU A 207 11.43 5.58 -2.54
C LEU A 207 12.34 6.44 -1.66
N VAL A 208 13.51 6.81 -2.17
CA VAL A 208 14.54 7.60 -1.49
C VAL A 208 15.08 8.65 -2.46
N THR A 209 15.66 9.71 -1.91
CA THR A 209 16.30 10.77 -2.71
C THR A 209 17.43 10.23 -3.59
N ASP A 210 17.70 10.89 -4.72
CA ASP A 210 18.77 10.47 -5.65
C ASP A 210 20.14 10.41 -4.97
N ASN A 211 20.42 11.35 -4.06
CA ASN A 211 21.66 11.33 -3.28
C ASN A 211 21.74 10.07 -2.40
N LEU A 212 20.68 9.76 -1.64
CA LEU A 212 20.64 8.57 -0.81
C LEU A 212 20.69 7.28 -1.65
N LYS A 213 20.07 7.28 -2.83
CA LYS A 213 20.13 6.16 -3.78
C LYS A 213 21.56 5.90 -4.26
N GLN A 214 22.33 6.94 -4.52
CA GLN A 214 23.75 6.83 -4.86
C GLN A 214 24.54 6.24 -3.68
N GLU A 215 24.39 6.79 -2.48
CA GLU A 215 25.06 6.29 -1.26
C GLU A 215 24.75 4.81 -0.97
N LEU A 216 23.49 4.39 -1.14
CA LEU A 216 23.07 2.99 -0.96
C LEU A 216 23.61 2.05 -2.05
N THR A 217 23.88 2.57 -3.25
CA THR A 217 24.41 1.79 -4.38
C THR A 217 25.94 1.67 -4.32
N GLU A 218 26.63 2.69 -3.81
CA GLU A 218 28.08 2.70 -3.63
C GLU A 218 28.53 1.82 -2.46
N ASN A 219 27.69 1.64 -1.44
CA ASN A 219 27.92 0.72 -0.30
C ASN A 219 27.89 -0.78 -0.65
N LYS A 220 27.91 -1.16 -1.93
CA LYS A 220 27.96 -2.55 -2.42
C LYS A 220 29.23 -3.33 -2.07
N ASN A 221 30.21 -2.73 -1.39
CA ASN A 221 31.50 -3.35 -1.10
C ASN A 221 31.55 -4.26 0.13
N CYS A 222 30.42 -4.55 0.78
CA CYS A 222 30.37 -5.54 1.87
C CYS A 222 29.65 -6.83 1.44
N GLY A 223 30.27 -7.58 0.52
CA GLY A 223 30.03 -9.02 0.40
C GLY A 223 30.52 -9.73 1.65
#